data_AF-A0A9D8JVS9-F1
#
_entry.id   AF-A0A9D8JVS9-F1
#
_cell.length_a   1.000
_cell.length_b   1.000
_cell.length_c   1.000
_cell.angle_alpha   90.00
_cell.angle_beta   90.00
_cell.angle_gamma   90.00
#
_symmetry.space_group_name_H-M   'P 1'
#
loop_
_entity.id
_entity.type
_entity.pdbx_description
1 polymer ?
#
loop_
_entity_poly.entity_id
_entity_poly.type
_entity_poly.pdbx_seq_one_letter_code
_entity_poly.pdbx_strand_id
1 'polypeptide(L)'
;MTIREHGDSLSTLCSCPYRSSWGGDCKHIEAVLLAWAKEPETFRRVEDWQKILAEKSKDELLELLLEILDSQPQLVDELGLEAKTPRDFDAAAAAGSIFADAINNELNVAEIVERLDRIAKQAVKAQKAGDLNSARRIYFALINECLDFSDEYGAAEMFVDTDAPANYAEAYAKIVNEQGLSAAIRKEIKAIRRSDSAEIIGVTDALLEIHELEEDE
;
A
#
# COMPACT_ATOMS: atom_id res chain seq x y z
N MET A 1 -21.15 4.65 3.79
CA MET A 1 -21.34 3.95 2.51
C MET A 1 -21.22 4.95 1.40
N THR A 2 -20.48 4.60 0.35
CA THR A 2 -20.14 5.50 -0.76
C THR A 2 -20.32 4.74 -2.07
N ILE A 3 -20.90 5.39 -3.07
CA ILE A 3 -20.98 4.88 -4.45
C ILE A 3 -20.31 5.94 -5.31
N ARG A 4 -19.31 5.55 -6.11
CA ARG A 4 -18.58 6.45 -7.00
C ARG A 4 -18.74 5.97 -8.43
N GLU A 5 -19.02 6.91 -9.31
CA GLU A 5 -19.06 6.70 -10.76
C GLU A 5 -17.73 7.20 -11.35
N HIS A 6 -17.10 6.38 -12.19
CA HIS A 6 -15.89 6.72 -12.92
C HIS A 6 -16.00 6.24 -14.37
N GLY A 7 -16.39 7.14 -15.28
CA GLY A 7 -16.75 6.77 -16.65
C GLY A 7 -17.94 5.82 -16.67
N ASP A 8 -17.81 4.68 -17.38
CA ASP A 8 -18.84 3.63 -17.45
C ASP A 8 -18.79 2.63 -16.27
N SER A 9 -17.97 2.90 -15.24
CA SER A 9 -17.78 2.00 -14.09
C SER A 9 -18.32 2.58 -12.80
N LEU A 10 -18.94 1.72 -11.98
CA LEU A 10 -19.38 2.04 -10.62
C LEU A 10 -18.49 1.30 -9.62
N SER A 11 -18.03 2.01 -8.61
CA SER A 11 -17.36 1.44 -7.43
C SER A 11 -18.19 1.71 -6.19
N THR A 12 -18.28 0.71 -5.32
CA THR A 12 -19.17 0.70 -4.16
C THR A 12 -18.34 0.38 -2.91
N LEU A 13 -18.58 1.13 -1.84
CA LEU A 13 -17.98 0.90 -0.54
C LEU A 13 -19.07 0.92 0.52
N CYS A 14 -19.36 -0.24 1.10
CA CYS A 14 -20.22 -0.36 2.27
C CYS A 14 -19.39 -0.86 3.45
N SER A 15 -19.51 -0.18 4.59
CA SER A 15 -18.85 -0.54 5.85
C SER A 15 -19.56 -1.70 6.58
N CYS A 16 -20.42 -2.45 5.90
CA CYS A 16 -21.13 -3.57 6.50
C CYS A 16 -20.27 -4.85 6.41
N PRO A 17 -20.36 -5.76 7.40
CA PRO A 17 -19.55 -6.98 7.46
C PRO A 17 -19.90 -7.99 6.36
N TYR A 18 -20.97 -7.77 5.61
CA TYR A 18 -21.39 -8.67 4.54
C TYR A 18 -20.32 -8.81 3.46
N ARG A 19 -19.68 -7.70 3.06
CA ARG A 19 -18.68 -7.69 2.00
C ARG A 19 -17.43 -8.48 2.39
N SER A 20 -17.00 -8.40 3.65
CA SER A 20 -15.85 -9.13 4.17
C SER A 20 -16.14 -10.62 4.40
N SER A 21 -17.40 -11.00 4.68
CA SER A 21 -17.76 -12.40 4.96
C SER A 21 -18.24 -13.21 3.74
N TRP A 22 -18.82 -12.57 2.71
CA TRP A 22 -19.53 -13.27 1.64
C TRP A 22 -19.22 -12.77 0.22
N GLY A 23 -18.42 -11.71 0.08
CA GLY A 23 -18.14 -11.06 -1.21
C GLY A 23 -19.34 -10.34 -1.82
N GLY A 24 -19.09 -9.56 -2.88
CA GLY A 24 -20.13 -8.88 -3.67
C GLY A 24 -20.74 -7.60 -3.06
N ASP A 25 -21.73 -7.04 -3.77
CA ASP A 25 -22.48 -5.87 -3.34
C ASP A 25 -23.59 -6.28 -2.36
N CYS A 26 -23.59 -5.69 -1.17
CA CYS A 26 -24.61 -5.96 -0.17
C CYS A 26 -25.95 -5.30 -0.52
N LYS A 27 -27.05 -5.83 0.03
CA LYS A 27 -28.40 -5.24 -0.07
C LYS A 27 -28.51 -3.76 0.32
N HIS A 28 -27.57 -3.23 1.10
CA HIS A 28 -27.55 -1.81 1.44
C HIS A 28 -27.19 -0.95 0.24
N ILE A 29 -26.28 -1.43 -0.63
CA ILE A 29 -25.91 -0.74 -1.87
C ILE A 29 -27.12 -0.71 -2.79
N GLU A 30 -27.81 -1.84 -2.97
CA GLU A 30 -29.06 -1.90 -3.74
C GLU A 30 -30.12 -0.97 -3.17
N ALA A 31 -30.32 -0.96 -1.86
CA ALA A 31 -31.29 -0.09 -1.20
C ALA A 31 -30.98 1.39 -1.44
N VAL A 32 -29.70 1.78 -1.43
CA VAL A 32 -29.30 3.16 -1.73
C VAL A 32 -29.40 3.49 -3.21
N LEU A 33 -29.05 2.59 -4.13
CA LEU A 33 -29.28 2.80 -5.56
C LEU A 33 -30.78 2.94 -5.88
N LEU A 34 -31.62 2.13 -5.23
CA LEU A 34 -33.07 2.21 -5.36
C LEU A 34 -33.64 3.50 -4.78
N ALA A 35 -33.13 3.93 -3.62
CA ALA A 35 -33.51 5.20 -3.02
C ALA A 35 -33.05 6.38 -3.89
N TRP A 36 -31.82 6.33 -4.43
CA TRP A 36 -31.29 7.32 -5.36
C TRP A 36 -32.12 7.38 -6.65
N ALA A 37 -32.54 6.26 -7.21
CA ALA A 37 -33.38 6.23 -8.40
C ALA A 37 -34.78 6.83 -8.18
N LYS A 38 -35.28 6.82 -6.94
CA LYS A 38 -36.60 7.34 -6.58
C LYS A 38 -36.57 8.79 -6.14
N GLU A 39 -35.59 9.16 -5.33
CA GLU A 39 -35.51 10.44 -4.61
C GLU A 39 -34.05 10.97 -4.64
N PRO A 40 -33.45 11.22 -5.82
CA PRO A 40 -32.04 11.58 -5.96
C PRO A 40 -31.66 12.88 -5.23
N GLU A 41 -32.61 13.80 -5.07
CA GLU A 41 -32.44 15.07 -4.36
C GLU A 41 -32.21 14.92 -2.86
N THR A 42 -32.58 13.78 -2.26
CA THR A 42 -32.35 13.50 -0.83
C THR A 42 -30.89 13.16 -0.53
N PHE A 43 -30.11 12.88 -1.56
CA PHE A 43 -28.71 12.55 -1.45
C PHE A 43 -27.86 13.80 -1.69
N ARG A 44 -26.86 13.98 -0.84
CA ARG A 44 -25.79 14.94 -1.13
C ARG A 44 -24.99 14.40 -2.29
N ARG A 45 -25.19 14.97 -3.49
CA ARG A 45 -24.14 14.96 -4.50
C ARG A 45 -22.98 15.71 -3.91
N VAL A 46 -21.89 14.98 -3.70
CA VAL A 46 -20.60 15.63 -3.59
C VAL A 46 -20.38 16.28 -4.94
N GLU A 47 -20.70 17.57 -5.07
CA GLU A 47 -20.17 18.36 -6.17
C GLU A 47 -18.67 18.11 -6.20
N ASP A 48 -18.14 17.78 -7.39
CA ASP A 48 -16.78 17.33 -7.61
C ASP A 48 -15.85 17.98 -6.58
N TRP A 49 -15.34 17.22 -5.62
CA TRP A 49 -14.36 17.76 -4.67
C TRP A 49 -13.24 18.47 -5.45
N GLN A 50 -12.93 17.98 -6.65
CA GLN A 50 -12.06 18.64 -7.61
C GLN A 50 -12.49 20.07 -7.97
N LYS A 51 -13.77 20.33 -8.24
CA LYS A 51 -14.29 21.66 -8.55
C LYS A 51 -14.25 22.59 -7.34
N ILE A 52 -14.69 22.12 -6.17
CA ILE A 52 -14.66 22.88 -4.92
C ILE A 52 -13.21 23.21 -4.54
N LEU A 53 -12.31 22.25 -4.66
CA LEU A 53 -10.88 22.43 -4.36
C LEU A 53 -10.18 23.28 -5.43
N ALA A 54 -10.61 23.23 -6.70
CA ALA A 54 -10.04 24.05 -7.78
C ALA A 54 -10.38 25.55 -7.64
N GLU A 55 -11.48 25.88 -6.96
CA GLU A 55 -11.84 27.26 -6.65
C GLU A 55 -11.01 27.85 -5.49
N LYS A 56 -10.33 27.01 -4.71
CA LYS A 56 -9.45 27.44 -3.62
C LYS A 56 -8.08 27.87 -4.14
N SER A 57 -7.55 28.94 -3.56
CA SER A 57 -6.16 29.32 -3.74
C SER A 57 -5.22 28.27 -3.15
N LYS A 58 -3.95 28.31 -3.56
CA LYS A 58 -2.91 27.44 -3.03
C LYS A 58 -2.80 27.53 -1.50
N ASP A 59 -2.93 28.73 -0.95
CA ASP A 59 -2.78 28.98 0.49
C ASP A 59 -3.97 28.39 1.27
N GLU A 60 -5.19 28.54 0.77
CA GLU A 60 -6.39 27.93 1.37
C GLU A 60 -6.36 26.39 1.31
N LEU A 61 -5.81 25.82 0.23
CA LEU A 61 -5.59 24.37 0.15
C LEU A 61 -4.53 23.89 1.12
N LEU A 62 -3.47 24.68 1.33
CA LEU A 62 -2.41 24.36 2.28
C LEU A 62 -2.93 24.41 3.71
N GLU A 63 -3.71 25.43 4.08
CA GLU A 63 -4.34 25.52 5.42
C GLU A 63 -5.26 24.32 5.67
N LEU A 64 -6.12 23.98 4.71
CA LEU A 64 -6.99 22.79 4.82
C LEU A 64 -6.19 21.51 5.01
N LEU A 65 -5.08 21.35 4.27
CA LEU A 65 -4.22 20.18 4.39
C LEU A 65 -3.55 20.12 5.76
N LEU A 66 -3.08 21.25 6.30
CA LEU A 66 -2.49 21.32 7.63
C LEU A 66 -3.52 20.95 8.71
N GLU A 67 -4.76 21.45 8.62
CA GLU A 67 -5.83 21.07 9.56
C GLU A 67 -6.14 19.56 9.52
N ILE A 68 -6.15 18.97 8.32
CA ILE A 68 -6.35 17.52 8.15
C ILE A 68 -5.21 16.74 8.81
N LEU A 69 -3.96 17.13 8.56
CA LEU A 69 -2.79 16.45 9.12
C LEU A 69 -2.69 16.61 10.65
N ASP A 70 -3.05 17.78 11.19
CA ASP A 70 -3.12 18.00 12.64
C ASP A 70 -4.20 17.10 13.27
N SER A 71 -5.34 16.92 12.61
CA SER A 71 -6.43 16.07 13.10
C SER A 71 -6.17 14.57 12.95
N GLN A 72 -5.32 14.19 12.00
CA GLN A 72 -4.99 12.81 11.66
C GLN A 72 -3.48 12.65 11.42
N PRO A 73 -2.66 12.66 12.49
CA PRO A 73 -1.20 12.63 12.37
C PRO A 73 -0.65 11.43 11.59
N GLN A 74 -1.35 10.29 11.60
CA GLN A 74 -0.98 9.09 10.83
C GLN A 74 -0.92 9.34 9.32
N LEU A 75 -1.66 10.34 8.80
CA LEU A 75 -1.61 10.71 7.39
C LEU A 75 -0.25 11.31 6.99
N VAL A 76 0.52 11.87 7.93
CA VAL A 76 1.85 12.40 7.65
C VAL A 76 2.78 11.26 7.20
N ASP A 77 2.71 10.12 7.88
CA ASP A 77 3.49 8.92 7.56
C ASP A 77 2.96 8.22 6.31
N GLU A 78 1.63 8.03 6.22
CA GLU A 78 0.99 7.38 5.06
C GLU A 78 1.19 8.13 3.73
N LEU A 79 1.17 9.46 3.77
CA LEU A 79 1.38 10.30 2.59
C LEU A 79 2.86 10.61 2.36
N GLY A 80 3.75 10.22 3.30
CA GLY A 80 5.17 10.51 3.27
C GLY A 80 5.43 12.02 3.17
N LEU A 81 4.69 12.81 3.96
CA LEU A 81 4.78 14.27 4.04
C LEU A 81 5.80 14.74 5.08
N GLU A 82 6.36 13.83 5.87
CA GLU A 82 7.55 14.14 6.63
C GLU A 82 8.61 14.68 5.67
N ALA A 83 9.23 15.82 6.01
CA ALA A 83 10.36 16.38 5.28
C ALA A 83 11.62 15.52 5.47
N LYS A 84 11.48 14.21 5.26
CA LYS A 84 12.55 13.22 5.22
C LYS A 84 12.84 13.00 3.76
N THR A 85 14.08 13.25 3.35
CA THR A 85 14.53 12.75 2.05
C THR A 85 14.28 11.23 2.02
N PRO A 86 14.13 10.58 0.85
CA PRO A 86 13.93 9.12 0.80
C PRO A 86 14.99 8.32 1.59
N ARG A 87 16.16 8.95 1.84
CA ARG A 87 17.24 8.43 2.68
C ARG A 87 16.92 8.35 4.17
N ASP A 88 16.12 9.26 4.69
CA ASP A 88 15.75 9.36 6.11
C ASP A 88 14.38 8.73 6.42
N PHE A 89 13.64 8.31 5.38
CA PHE A 89 12.33 7.69 5.51
C PHE A 89 12.44 6.28 6.12
N ASP A 90 11.73 6.04 7.21
CA ASP A 90 11.70 4.76 7.92
C ASP A 90 10.55 3.89 7.37
N ALA A 91 10.82 3.22 6.25
CA ALA A 91 9.84 2.37 5.58
C ALA A 91 9.40 1.18 6.44
N ALA A 92 10.26 0.67 7.33
CA ALA A 92 9.91 -0.44 8.22
C ALA A 92 8.89 0.02 9.26
N ALA A 93 9.15 1.15 9.93
CA ALA A 93 8.19 1.71 10.88
C ALA A 93 6.84 2.04 10.22
N ALA A 94 6.87 2.64 9.01
CA ALA A 94 5.65 2.96 8.28
C ALA A 94 4.85 1.70 7.89
N ALA A 95 5.51 0.67 7.34
CA ALA A 95 4.84 -0.58 6.99
C ALA A 95 4.33 -1.34 8.22
N GLY A 96 5.13 -1.40 9.30
CA GLY A 96 4.72 -1.98 10.57
C GLY A 96 3.49 -1.31 11.17
N SER A 97 3.35 0.01 11.05
CA SER A 97 2.13 0.71 11.51
C SER A 97 0.87 0.31 10.72
N ILE A 98 1.00 0.02 9.42
CA ILE A 98 -0.13 -0.44 8.59
C ILE A 98 -0.61 -1.80 9.08
N PHE A 99 0.32 -2.70 9.40
CA PHE A 99 -0.01 -4.02 9.94
C PHE A 99 -0.56 -3.96 11.37
N ALA A 100 -0.02 -3.08 12.22
CA ALA A 100 -0.59 -2.81 13.53
C ALA A 100 -2.03 -2.31 13.43
N ASP A 101 -2.33 -1.43 12.47
CA ASP A 101 -3.69 -0.98 12.21
C ASP A 101 -4.57 -2.10 11.67
N ALA A 102 -4.04 -2.99 10.82
CA ALA A 102 -4.78 -4.13 10.28
C ALA A 102 -5.29 -5.05 11.39
N ILE A 103 -4.45 -5.29 12.41
CA ILE A 103 -4.81 -6.08 13.60
C ILE A 103 -5.88 -5.36 14.44
N ASN A 104 -5.74 -4.05 14.64
CA ASN A 104 -6.59 -3.31 15.57
C ASN A 104 -7.92 -2.84 14.96
N ASN A 105 -7.99 -2.65 13.64
CA ASN A 105 -9.11 -1.99 12.96
C ASN A 105 -9.75 -2.84 11.84
N GLU A 106 -9.44 -4.14 11.77
CA GLU A 106 -9.97 -5.08 10.76
C GLU A 106 -9.81 -4.57 9.31
N LEU A 107 -8.64 -4.01 8.99
CA LEU A 107 -8.36 -3.58 7.62
C LEU A 107 -8.43 -4.78 6.67
N ASN A 108 -9.09 -4.59 5.52
CA ASN A 108 -9.10 -5.61 4.49
C ASN A 108 -7.79 -5.57 3.68
N VAL A 109 -7.46 -6.68 3.02
CA VAL A 109 -6.22 -6.84 2.26
C VAL A 109 -6.02 -5.72 1.22
N ALA A 110 -7.07 -5.31 0.51
CA ALA A 110 -6.96 -4.27 -0.51
C ALA A 110 -6.55 -2.91 0.10
N GLU A 111 -7.02 -2.58 1.30
CA GLU A 111 -6.64 -1.36 2.01
C GLU A 111 -5.20 -1.42 2.53
N ILE A 112 -4.77 -2.59 3.01
CA ILE A 112 -3.38 -2.83 3.41
C ILE A 112 -2.46 -2.61 2.20
N VAL A 113 -2.74 -3.25 1.06
CA VAL A 113 -1.96 -3.12 -0.17
C VAL A 113 -1.95 -1.69 -0.68
N GLU A 114 -3.09 -0.98 -0.67
CA GLU A 114 -3.13 0.43 -1.09
C GLU A 114 -2.19 1.30 -0.23
N ARG A 115 -2.15 1.06 1.09
CA ARG A 115 -1.26 1.81 2.00
C ARG A 115 0.20 1.43 1.79
N LEU A 116 0.53 0.16 1.60
CA LEU A 116 1.89 -0.30 1.25
C LEU A 116 2.36 0.29 -0.09
N ASP A 117 1.48 0.40 -1.08
CA ASP A 117 1.80 1.02 -2.37
C ASP A 117 2.14 2.52 -2.26
N ARG A 118 1.62 3.21 -1.25
CA ARG A 118 2.01 4.61 -0.98
C ARG A 118 3.45 4.68 -0.49
N ILE A 119 3.89 3.72 0.31
CA ILE A 119 5.29 3.57 0.72
C ILE A 119 6.16 3.20 -0.50
N ALA A 120 5.72 2.25 -1.32
CA ALA A 120 6.43 1.84 -2.55
C ALA A 120 6.64 3.01 -3.54
N LYS A 121 5.69 3.96 -3.61
CA LYS A 121 5.87 5.20 -4.40
C LYS A 121 7.08 6.04 -3.95
N GLN A 122 7.50 5.96 -2.67
CA GLN A 122 8.72 6.62 -2.21
C GLN A 122 9.97 5.91 -2.74
N ALA A 123 9.96 4.57 -2.83
CA ALA A 123 11.04 3.82 -3.48
C ALA A 123 11.16 4.20 -4.96
N VAL A 124 10.04 4.32 -5.68
CA VAL A 124 10.02 4.77 -7.08
C VAL A 124 10.59 6.19 -7.23
N LYS A 125 10.25 7.11 -6.32
CA LYS A 125 10.84 8.47 -6.31
C LYS A 125 12.35 8.42 -6.08
N ALA A 126 12.82 7.61 -5.14
CA ALA A 126 14.24 7.42 -4.86
C ALA A 126 14.99 6.88 -6.08
N GLN A 127 14.42 5.87 -6.76
CA GLN A 127 14.99 5.29 -7.98
C GLN A 127 15.08 6.34 -9.11
N LYS A 128 14.03 7.13 -9.33
CA LYS A 128 14.04 8.23 -10.31
C LYS A 128 15.08 9.31 -9.99
N ALA A 129 15.40 9.50 -8.72
CA ALA A 129 16.45 10.39 -8.27
C ALA A 129 17.87 9.78 -8.34
N GLY A 130 18.00 8.51 -8.76
CA GLY A 130 19.25 7.77 -8.80
C GLY A 130 19.72 7.22 -7.45
N ASP A 131 18.91 7.36 -6.39
CA ASP A 131 19.19 6.82 -5.07
C ASP A 131 18.70 5.37 -4.94
N LEU A 132 19.41 4.48 -5.63
CA LEU A 132 19.12 3.05 -5.64
C LEU A 132 19.22 2.42 -4.24
N ASN A 133 20.08 2.96 -3.35
CA ASN A 133 20.21 2.43 -1.99
C ASN A 133 18.95 2.70 -1.16
N SER A 134 18.40 3.90 -1.21
CA SER A 134 17.15 4.21 -0.51
C SER A 134 15.99 3.43 -1.11
N ALA A 135 15.89 3.35 -2.44
CA ALA A 135 14.85 2.56 -3.11
C ALA A 135 14.88 1.08 -2.68
N ARG A 136 16.07 0.46 -2.73
CA ARG A 136 16.27 -0.93 -2.30
C ARG A 136 15.88 -1.15 -0.84
N ARG A 137 16.29 -0.26 0.07
CA ARG A 137 15.97 -0.38 1.50
C ARG A 137 14.48 -0.26 1.77
N ILE A 138 13.77 0.58 1.02
CA ILE A 138 12.31 0.71 1.13
C ILE A 138 11.62 -0.58 0.65
N TYR A 139 12.00 -1.11 -0.52
CA TYR A 139 11.45 -2.39 -0.98
C TYR A 139 11.78 -3.55 -0.04
N PHE A 140 13.01 -3.63 0.46
CA PHE A 140 13.39 -4.63 1.46
C PHE A 140 12.52 -4.54 2.71
N ALA A 141 12.26 -3.34 3.23
CA ALA A 141 11.39 -3.16 4.39
C ALA A 141 9.96 -3.63 4.09
N LEU A 142 9.39 -3.27 2.95
CA LEU A 142 8.05 -3.73 2.54
C LEU A 142 7.95 -5.25 2.47
N ILE A 143 8.92 -5.91 1.83
CA ILE A 143 8.98 -7.37 1.74
C ILE A 143 9.07 -7.98 3.14
N ASN A 144 10.00 -7.50 3.96
CA ASN A 144 10.26 -8.06 5.27
C ASN A 144 9.07 -7.92 6.21
N GLU A 145 8.38 -6.77 6.21
CA GLU A 145 7.19 -6.57 7.05
C GLU A 145 6.01 -7.43 6.58
N CYS A 146 5.83 -7.63 5.26
CA CYS A 146 4.84 -8.59 4.75
C CYS A 146 5.14 -10.03 5.20
N LEU A 147 6.41 -10.44 5.16
CA LEU A 147 6.86 -11.77 5.59
C LEU A 147 6.71 -11.96 7.10
N ASP A 148 7.18 -11.00 7.90
CA ASP A 148 7.09 -11.04 9.35
C ASP A 148 5.61 -11.10 9.80
N PHE A 149 4.74 -10.29 9.18
CA PHE A 149 3.30 -10.36 9.43
C PHE A 149 2.71 -11.72 9.04
N SER A 150 3.11 -12.25 7.89
CA SER A 150 2.62 -13.55 7.40
C SER A 150 3.04 -14.70 8.31
N ASP A 151 4.29 -14.71 8.77
CA ASP A 151 4.85 -15.74 9.65
C ASP A 151 4.27 -15.65 11.07
N GLU A 152 4.15 -14.43 11.62
CA GLU A 152 3.66 -14.24 12.99
C GLU A 152 2.17 -14.55 13.13
N TYR A 153 1.37 -14.18 12.14
CA TYR A 153 -0.09 -14.29 12.19
C TYR A 153 -0.67 -15.42 11.31
N GLY A 154 0.18 -16.17 10.61
CA GLY A 154 -0.25 -17.20 9.65
C GLY A 154 -1.05 -16.62 8.49
N ALA A 155 -0.69 -15.42 8.04
CA ALA A 155 -1.49 -14.59 7.15
C ALA A 155 -1.04 -14.66 5.67
N ALA A 156 -0.12 -15.56 5.30
CA ALA A 156 0.42 -15.64 3.94
C ALA A 156 -0.66 -15.72 2.84
N GLU A 157 -1.71 -16.51 3.06
CA GLU A 157 -2.85 -16.67 2.15
C GLU A 157 -3.56 -15.35 1.82
N MET A 158 -3.44 -14.33 2.68
CA MET A 158 -4.06 -13.02 2.44
C MET A 158 -3.46 -12.32 1.21
N PHE A 159 -2.19 -12.59 0.88
CA PHE A 159 -1.46 -11.87 -0.16
C PHE A 159 -1.48 -12.57 -1.52
N VAL A 160 -1.90 -13.84 -1.57
CA VAL A 160 -1.85 -14.69 -2.77
C VAL A 160 -2.61 -14.06 -3.95
N ASP A 161 -3.73 -13.38 -3.69
CA ASP A 161 -4.54 -12.75 -4.75
C ASP A 161 -4.08 -11.32 -5.14
N THR A 162 -3.03 -10.79 -4.50
CA THR A 162 -2.64 -9.38 -4.66
C THR A 162 -1.35 -9.16 -5.44
N ASP A 163 -0.51 -10.19 -5.54
CA ASP A 163 0.87 -10.12 -6.05
C ASP A 163 1.75 -9.01 -5.42
N ALA A 164 1.28 -8.31 -4.38
CA ALA A 164 1.95 -7.09 -3.90
C ALA A 164 3.35 -7.40 -3.32
N PRO A 165 3.53 -8.40 -2.43
CA PRO A 165 4.86 -8.76 -1.94
C PRO A 165 5.80 -9.24 -3.06
N ALA A 166 5.29 -10.01 -4.03
CA ALA A 166 6.04 -10.46 -5.19
C ALA A 166 6.53 -9.28 -6.05
N ASN A 167 5.64 -8.33 -6.38
CA ASN A 167 5.97 -7.12 -7.12
C ASN A 167 7.05 -6.26 -6.40
N TYR A 168 7.00 -6.17 -5.07
CA TYR A 168 8.05 -5.49 -4.30
C TYR A 168 9.39 -6.24 -4.38
N ALA A 169 9.35 -7.58 -4.35
CA ALA A 169 10.52 -8.43 -4.50
C ALA A 169 11.15 -8.36 -5.89
N GLU A 170 10.36 -8.30 -6.96
CA GLU A 170 10.85 -8.10 -8.33
C GLU A 170 11.55 -6.74 -8.47
N ALA A 171 10.93 -5.67 -7.94
CA ALA A 171 11.51 -4.34 -7.96
C ALA A 171 12.82 -4.29 -7.15
N TYR A 172 12.88 -4.98 -6.01
CA TYR A 172 14.10 -5.16 -5.23
C TYR A 172 15.18 -5.93 -6.01
N ALA A 173 14.83 -7.07 -6.63
CA ALA A 173 15.76 -7.92 -7.39
C ALA A 173 16.38 -7.15 -8.56
N LYS A 174 15.59 -6.37 -9.28
CA LYS A 174 16.08 -5.49 -10.35
C LYS A 174 17.12 -4.50 -9.84
N ILE A 175 16.87 -3.84 -8.71
CA ILE A 175 17.84 -2.90 -8.12
C ILE A 175 19.10 -3.64 -7.67
N VAL A 176 18.97 -4.83 -7.09
CA VAL A 176 20.13 -5.65 -6.71
C VAL A 176 20.97 -6.03 -7.92
N ASN A 177 20.36 -6.45 -9.02
CA ASN A 177 21.06 -6.74 -10.27
C ASN A 177 21.81 -5.51 -10.83
N GLU A 178 21.26 -4.30 -10.64
CA GLU A 178 21.94 -3.05 -11.03
C GLU A 178 23.10 -2.68 -10.08
N GLN A 179 22.99 -3.00 -8.78
CA GLN A 179 23.98 -2.63 -7.75
C GLN A 179 25.07 -3.67 -7.51
N GLY A 180 24.81 -4.94 -7.84
CA GLY A 180 25.62 -6.11 -7.47
C GLY A 180 25.45 -6.53 -6.01
N LEU A 181 25.90 -7.75 -5.68
CA LEU A 181 25.79 -8.32 -4.33
C LEU A 181 26.83 -7.73 -3.37
N SER A 182 26.43 -6.70 -2.64
CA SER A 182 27.17 -6.23 -1.46
C SER A 182 26.96 -7.14 -0.24
N ALA A 183 27.81 -7.02 0.79
CA ALA A 183 27.61 -7.74 2.06
C ALA A 183 26.28 -7.39 2.76
N ALA A 184 25.81 -6.15 2.59
CA ALA A 184 24.51 -5.72 3.12
C ALA A 184 23.36 -6.41 2.39
N ILE A 185 23.41 -6.44 1.05
CA ILE A 185 22.40 -7.10 0.21
C ILE A 185 22.34 -8.60 0.48
N ARG A 186 23.49 -9.27 0.63
CA ARG A 186 23.50 -10.70 1.03
C ARG A 186 22.83 -10.94 2.37
N LYS A 187 22.99 -10.03 3.34
CA LYS A 187 22.33 -10.13 4.64
C LYS A 187 20.81 -9.99 4.51
N GLU A 188 20.35 -9.08 3.66
CA GLU A 188 18.93 -8.84 3.38
C GLU A 188 18.29 -10.04 2.67
N ILE A 189 18.91 -10.56 1.61
CA ILE A 189 18.44 -11.77 0.91
C ILE A 189 18.35 -12.95 1.87
N LYS A 190 19.35 -13.10 2.76
CA LYS A 190 19.33 -14.13 3.79
C LYS A 190 18.21 -13.92 4.82
N ALA A 191 17.82 -12.69 5.10
CA ALA A 191 16.68 -12.41 5.98
C ALA A 191 15.38 -12.83 5.29
N ILE A 192 15.18 -12.45 4.02
CA ILE A 192 14.01 -12.83 3.22
C ILE A 192 13.87 -14.36 3.14
N ARG A 193 14.96 -15.07 2.77
CA ARG A 193 14.98 -16.54 2.62
C ARG A 193 14.76 -17.33 3.92
N ARG A 194 14.73 -16.68 5.09
CA ARG A 194 14.45 -17.34 6.37
C ARG A 194 12.97 -17.44 6.68
N SER A 195 12.14 -16.65 6.00
CA SER A 195 10.70 -16.68 6.20
C SER A 195 10.11 -17.95 5.59
N ASP A 196 9.23 -18.60 6.34
CA ASP A 196 8.50 -19.79 5.88
C ASP A 196 7.41 -19.39 4.86
N SER A 197 6.95 -18.14 4.91
CA SER A 197 5.93 -17.59 4.00
C SER A 197 6.48 -17.13 2.65
N ALA A 198 7.80 -17.03 2.47
CA ALA A 198 8.41 -16.42 1.28
C ALA A 198 8.02 -17.08 -0.05
N GLU A 199 7.86 -18.41 -0.05
CA GLU A 199 7.39 -19.16 -1.22
C GLU A 199 5.89 -18.92 -1.47
N ILE A 200 5.08 -18.92 -0.41
CA ILE A 200 3.62 -18.79 -0.50
C ILE A 200 3.22 -17.44 -1.10
N ILE A 201 3.91 -16.36 -0.72
CA ILE A 201 3.58 -15.01 -1.17
C ILE A 201 4.36 -14.57 -2.42
N GLY A 202 5.01 -15.52 -3.12
CA GLY A 202 5.69 -15.28 -4.41
C GLY A 202 7.02 -14.53 -4.32
N VAL A 203 7.55 -14.30 -3.13
CA VAL A 203 8.81 -13.56 -2.93
C VAL A 203 10.01 -14.42 -3.32
N THR A 204 9.98 -15.72 -3.07
CA THR A 204 11.06 -16.64 -3.44
C THR A 204 11.29 -16.62 -4.95
N ASP A 205 10.22 -16.67 -5.75
CA ASP A 205 10.31 -16.70 -7.22
C ASP A 205 10.95 -15.43 -7.77
N ALA A 206 10.56 -14.27 -7.26
CA ALA A 206 11.15 -12.99 -7.65
C ALA A 206 12.65 -12.90 -7.31
N LEU A 207 13.10 -13.53 -6.22
CA LEU A 207 14.53 -13.56 -5.87
C LEU A 207 15.37 -14.46 -6.77
N LEU A 208 14.77 -15.42 -7.49
CA LEU A 208 15.50 -16.24 -8.48
C LEU A 208 16.00 -15.40 -9.66
N GLU A 209 15.41 -14.23 -9.90
CA GLU A 209 15.83 -13.33 -10.98
C GLU A 209 17.16 -12.61 -10.70
N ILE A 210 17.74 -12.77 -9.50
CA ILE A 210 19.03 -12.16 -9.15
C ILE A 210 20.17 -12.99 -9.74
N HIS A 211 20.79 -12.50 -10.81
CA HIS A 211 21.77 -13.24 -11.62
C HIS A 211 23.01 -13.71 -10.83
N GLU A 212 23.51 -12.89 -9.90
CA GLU A 212 24.69 -13.25 -9.10
C GLU A 212 24.39 -14.29 -7.99
N LEU A 213 23.11 -14.66 -7.76
CA LEU A 213 22.77 -15.77 -6.84
C LEU A 213 22.93 -17.14 -7.50
N GLU A 214 22.93 -17.23 -8.84
CA GLU A 214 23.08 -18.49 -9.58
C GLU A 214 24.53 -19.00 -9.60
N GLU A 215 25.52 -18.15 -9.30
CA GLU A 215 26.95 -18.51 -9.34
C GLU A 215 27.47 -19.14 -8.03
N ASP A 216 26.70 -19.09 -6.94
CA ASP A 216 27.09 -19.51 -5.58
C ASP A 216 26.40 -20.83 -5.09
N GLU A 217 25.57 -21.49 -5.92
CA GLU A 217 24.97 -22.82 -5.67
C GLU A 217 25.77 -23.97 -6.32
#